data_AF-A0AA44CE46-F1
#
_entry.id   AF-A0AA44CE46-F1
#
_cell.length_a   1.000
_cell.length_b   1.000
_cell.length_c   1.000
_cell.angle_alpha   90.00
_cell.angle_beta   90.00
_cell.angle_gamma   90.00
#
_symmetry.space_group_name_H-M   'P 1'
#
loop_
_entity.id
_entity.type
_entity.pdbx_description
1 polymer ?
#
loop_
_entity_poly.entity_id
_entity_poly.type
_entity_poly.pdbx_seq_one_letter_code
_entity_poly.pdbx_strand_id
1 'polypeptide(L)' 'MALKPGPKPIAKSTGKPDQRRRDNKSTPGNTPSLKPSKSPSKAHKRGLSLICTSTPAFD' A
#
# COMPACT_ATOMS: atom_id res chain seq x y z
N MET A 1 -2.33 -2.31 2.36
CA MET A 1 -3.03 -1.05 2.69
C MET A 1 -3.77 -0.57 1.46
N ALA A 2 -5.07 -0.29 1.58
CA ALA A 2 -5.83 0.37 0.53
C ALA A 2 -5.37 1.83 0.40
N LEU A 3 -4.95 2.24 -0.80
CA LEU A 3 -4.61 3.63 -1.10
C LEU A 3 -5.90 4.41 -1.31
N LYS A 4 -5.95 5.65 -0.83
CA LYS A 4 -7.14 6.47 -1.04
C LYS A 4 -7.22 6.86 -2.53
N PRO A 5 -8.39 6.70 -3.17
CA PRO A 5 -8.64 7.28 -4.48
C PRO A 5 -8.87 8.79 -4.34
N GLY A 6 -8.65 9.52 -5.43
CA GLY A 6 -8.84 10.97 -5.51
C GLY A 6 -7.54 11.79 -5.38
N PRO A 7 -7.53 13.05 -5.88
CA PRO A 7 -6.38 13.93 -5.79
C PRO A 7 -5.97 14.18 -4.35
N LYS A 8 -4.68 14.35 -4.14
CA LYS A 8 -4.11 14.65 -2.84
C LYS A 8 -4.43 16.10 -2.45
N PRO A 9 -5.01 16.35 -1.26
CA PRO A 9 -5.35 17.69 -0.82
C PRO A 9 -4.13 18.60 -0.75
N ILE A 10 -4.31 19.86 -1.15
CA ILE A 10 -3.32 20.93 -0.99
C ILE A 10 -3.43 21.47 0.44
N ALA A 11 -2.31 21.54 1.15
CA ALA A 11 -2.25 22.15 2.47
C ALA A 11 -2.37 23.67 2.37
N LYS A 12 -3.34 24.26 3.07
CA LYS A 12 -3.64 25.70 3.04
C LYS A 12 -2.44 26.58 3.42
N SER A 13 -1.58 26.09 4.31
CA SER A 13 -0.43 26.83 4.82
C SER A 13 0.78 26.85 3.87
N THR A 14 0.95 25.80 3.06
CA THR A 14 2.17 25.64 2.23
C THR A 14 1.90 25.63 0.74
N GLY A 15 0.64 25.51 0.31
CA GLY A 15 0.27 25.34 -1.10
C GLY A 15 0.77 24.02 -1.71
N LYS A 16 1.31 23.10 -0.90
CA LYS A 16 1.87 21.82 -1.34
C LYS A 16 0.93 20.66 -1.02
N PRO A 17 1.00 19.54 -1.75
CA PRO A 17 0.24 18.33 -1.43
C PRO A 17 0.55 17.81 -0.01
N ASP A 18 -0.47 17.41 0.76
CA ASP A 18 -0.35 17.00 2.17
C ASP A 18 0.57 15.77 2.37
N GLN A 19 1.81 15.99 2.77
CA GLN A 19 2.83 14.92 2.87
C GLN A 19 2.44 13.72 3.76
N ARG A 20 1.48 13.86 4.68
CA ARG A 20 1.00 12.79 5.56
C ARG A 20 0.15 11.75 4.83
N ARG A 21 -0.58 12.16 3.78
CA ARG A 21 -1.42 11.25 2.98
C ARG A 21 -0.59 10.45 1.99
N ARG A 22 -0.86 9.14 1.87
CA ARG A 22 -0.36 8.31 0.78
C ARG A 22 -1.45 8.20 -0.28
N ASP A 23 -1.20 8.75 -1.45
CA ASP A 23 -2.04 8.59 -2.64
C ASP A 23 -1.16 8.04 -3.77
N ASN A 24 -1.80 7.51 -4.81
CA ASN A 24 -1.10 6.97 -5.97
C ASN A 24 -0.91 8.05 -7.06
N LYS A 25 0.09 7.84 -7.94
CA LYS A 25 0.31 8.71 -9.11
C LYS A 25 -0.76 8.54 -10.19
N SER A 26 -1.48 7.42 -10.19
CA SER A 26 -2.48 7.09 -11.21
C SER A 26 -3.80 7.85 -11.03
N THR A 27 -4.03 8.46 -9.87
CA THR A 27 -5.22 9.28 -9.68
C THR A 27 -5.13 10.52 -10.56
N PRO A 28 -6.10 10.77 -11.46
CA PRO A 28 -6.18 12.04 -12.17
C PRO A 28 -6.24 13.22 -11.19
N GLY A 29 -5.50 14.29 -11.47
CA GLY A 29 -5.41 15.48 -10.61
C GLY A 29 -4.29 15.43 -9.55
N ASN A 30 -3.55 14.33 -9.42
CA ASN A 30 -2.34 14.29 -8.61
C ASN A 30 -1.12 14.85 -9.35
N THR A 31 -0.18 15.46 -8.61
CA THR A 31 1.07 15.91 -9.22
C THR A 31 1.94 14.70 -9.60
N PRO A 32 2.57 14.71 -10.80
CA PRO A 32 3.41 13.60 -11.27
C PRO A 32 4.66 13.41 -10.38
N SER A 33 5.04 14.44 -9.62
CA SER A 33 6.14 14.44 -8.67
C SER A 33 5.89 13.62 -7.41
N LEU A 34 4.65 13.19 -7.14
CA LEU A 34 4.35 12.36 -5.97
C LEU A 34 5.09 11.03 -6.04
N LYS A 35 5.65 10.58 -4.91
CA LYS A 35 6.29 9.26 -4.83
C LYS A 35 5.21 8.19 -5.08
N PRO A 36 5.48 7.18 -5.91
CA PRO A 36 4.53 6.10 -6.09
C PRO A 36 4.36 5.40 -4.74
N SER A 37 3.14 5.03 -4.40
CA SER A 37 2.90 4.12 -3.30
C SER A 37 3.70 2.84 -3.55
N LYS A 38 4.36 2.31 -2.52
CA LYS A 38 5.05 1.03 -2.57
C LYS A 38 4.08 -0.02 -3.12
N SER A 39 4.18 -0.32 -4.41
CA SER A 39 3.49 -1.43 -5.02
C SER A 39 4.00 -2.68 -4.31
N PRO A 40 3.17 -3.71 -4.06
CA PRO A 40 3.72 -5.01 -3.79
C PRO A 40 4.53 -5.38 -5.04
N SER A 41 5.85 -5.17 -4.99
CA SER A 41 6.76 -5.76 -5.95
C SER A 41 6.39 -7.23 -6.01
N LYS A 42 6.21 -7.76 -7.23
CA LYS A 42 6.01 -9.19 -7.53
C LYS A 42 6.62 -10.04 -6.42
N ALA A 43 5.77 -10.85 -5.80
CA ALA A 43 6.07 -11.67 -4.65
C ALA A 43 7.54 -12.15 -4.66
N HIS A 44 8.35 -11.63 -3.74
CA HIS A 44 9.33 -12.51 -3.13
C HIS A 44 8.48 -13.60 -2.48
N LYS A 45 8.42 -14.77 -3.15
CA LYS A 45 7.75 -15.95 -2.63
C LYS A 45 8.44 -16.30 -1.31
N ARG A 46 7.99 -15.70 -0.21
CA ARG A 46 8.18 -16.28 1.10
C ARG A 46 7.23 -17.45 1.11
N GLY A 47 7.78 -18.63 0.77
CA GLY A 47 7.06 -19.89 0.83
C GLY A 47 6.44 -20.01 2.21
N LEU A 48 5.13 -19.81 2.27
CA LEU A 48 4.32 -20.18 3.40
C LEU A 48 4.27 -21.70 3.34
N SER A 49 5.28 -22.36 3.90
CA SER A 49 5.23 -23.80 4.11
C SER A 49 4.10 -24.04 5.09
N LEU A 50 2.98 -24.45 4.54
CA LEU A 50 1.83 -24.95 5.27
C LEU A 50 2.31 -26.20 6.02
N ILE A 51 2.68 -26.05 7.28
CA ILE A 51 2.91 -27.19 8.16
C ILE A 51 1.54 -27.75 8.51
N CYS A 52 1.08 -28.67 7.66
CA CYS A 52 -0.15 -29.42 7.80
C CYS A 52 -0.04 -30.40 8.98
N THR A 53 -0.89 -30.18 9.98
CA THR A 53 -1.64 -31.17 10.78
C THR A 53 -1.00 -32.54 11.04
N SER A 54 -0.51 -32.75 12.26
CA SER A 54 -0.53 -34.07 12.89
C SER A 54 -1.33 -33.99 14.18
N THR A 55 -2.60 -34.36 14.11
CA THR A 55 -3.43 -34.73 15.27
C THR A 55 -2.77 -35.91 15.99
N PRO A 56 -2.43 -35.84 17.27
CA PRO A 56 -2.14 -37.05 18.03
C PRO A 56 -3.47 -37.76 18.34
N ALA A 57 -3.55 -39.02 17.95
CA ALA A 57 -4.63 -39.93 18.34
C ALA A 57 -4.69 -40.02 19.88
N PHE A 58 -5.89 -39.89 20.41
CA PHE A 58 -6.23 -40.22 21.79
C PHE A 58 -6.39 -41.75 21.86
N ASP A 59 -5.70 -42.39 22.81
CA ASP A 59 -5.88 -43.81 23.17
C ASP A 59 -6.95 -43.91 24.27
#